data_AF-A0A2U9BS88-F1
#
_entry.id   AF-A0A2U9BS88-F1
#
_cell.length_a   1.000
_cell.length_b   1.000
_cell.length_c   1.000
_cell.angle_alpha   90.00
_cell.angle_beta   90.00
_cell.angle_gamma   90.00
#
_symmetry.space_group_name_H-M   'P 1'
#
loop_
_entity.id
_entity.type
_entity.pdbx_description
1 polymer ?
#
loop_
_entity_poly.entity_id
_entity_poly.type
_entity_poly.pdbx_seq_one_letter_code
_entity_poly.pdbx_strand_id
1 'polypeptide(L)'
;MTNFFLVVPFLILPYVPTGASAFHLGGSRTRRDDNCRYDLEYRHGNLCCVNCPAGTHLKSHCTRSGEKGKCQECDYGTYTEHGNELNQCFKCTQCRPDQEIVRPCTPTQDTQCQCRRGRFCVPDQACEVCKKCLRCEQGQEVVRNCTSTSDSECKKIQLSPGSSSANAAVIVPLVLILLLAAVIIVGGFFWWKKRRRTTDPEGDLHEGTKAGQTEEPFPKLVPLKGEESLRKCFEYFEEIEFNYQKRFFRHLGINDNVIKSKDPLPYEDRIHELLNIWVEREGRDAALDDLLKALLDLNQRRTAETVKEKAIHNGHYRVCESL
;
A
#
# COMPACT_ATOMS: atom_id res chain seq x y z
N MET A 1 38.14 3.63 67.83
CA MET A 1 39.17 3.79 66.79
C MET A 1 38.92 5.12 66.10
N THR A 2 39.93 5.97 66.17
CA THR A 2 40.06 7.30 65.57
C THR A 2 39.99 7.26 64.05
N ASN A 3 39.48 8.32 63.41
CA ASN A 3 40.28 9.03 62.42
C ASN A 3 39.68 10.40 62.08
N PHE A 4 40.44 11.43 62.42
CA PHE A 4 40.32 12.81 62.00
C PHE A 4 40.74 12.92 60.52
N PHE A 5 39.95 13.60 59.69
CA PHE A 5 40.44 14.17 58.43
C PHE A 5 40.40 15.70 58.53
N LEU A 6 41.60 16.28 58.50
CA LEU A 6 41.90 17.71 58.52
C LEU A 6 41.50 18.33 57.18
N VAL A 7 40.78 19.46 57.23
CA VAL A 7 40.46 20.31 56.09
C VAL A 7 41.58 21.35 55.97
N VAL A 8 42.31 21.36 54.85
CA VAL A 8 43.33 22.38 54.55
C VAL A 8 42.78 23.34 53.49
N PRO A 9 42.73 24.66 53.73
CA PRO A 9 42.29 25.62 52.73
C PRO A 9 43.49 26.07 51.87
N PHE A 10 43.48 25.76 50.58
CA PHE A 10 44.42 26.33 49.62
C PHE A 10 43.92 27.71 49.17
N LEU A 11 44.67 28.75 49.54
CA LEU A 11 44.54 30.11 49.03
C LEU A 11 44.98 30.14 47.55
N ILE A 12 44.08 30.48 46.63
CA ILE A 12 44.41 30.79 45.25
C ILE A 12 44.48 32.31 45.10
N LEU A 13 45.68 32.84 44.88
CA LEU A 13 45.94 34.24 44.52
C LEU A 13 45.51 34.52 43.06
N PRO A 14 45.01 35.72 42.74
CA PRO A 14 44.66 36.08 41.37
C PRO A 14 45.92 36.39 40.55
N TYR A 15 46.14 35.60 39.49
CA TYR A 15 47.19 35.86 38.52
C TYR A 15 46.72 36.94 37.54
N VAL A 16 47.34 38.12 37.59
CA VAL A 16 47.17 39.19 36.60
C VAL A 16 48.36 39.12 35.63
N PRO A 17 48.16 38.86 34.33
CA PRO A 17 49.21 39.02 33.35
C PRO A 17 49.20 40.45 32.81
N THR A 18 50.25 41.18 33.14
CA THR A 18 50.68 42.43 32.50
C THR A 18 51.43 42.14 31.19
N GLY A 19 51.11 42.88 30.11
CA GLY A 19 52.13 43.33 29.15
C GLY A 19 52.06 42.84 27.70
N ALA A 20 51.54 43.73 26.84
CA ALA A 20 52.04 44.12 25.51
C ALA A 20 52.10 43.11 24.34
N SER A 21 51.33 43.43 23.29
CA SER A 21 51.88 43.68 21.95
C SER A 21 50.90 44.52 21.12
N ALA A 22 51.25 45.79 20.92
CA ALA A 22 50.61 46.64 19.94
C ALA A 22 51.12 46.24 18.54
N PHE A 23 50.36 45.42 17.84
CA PHE A 23 50.54 45.23 16.40
C PHE A 23 49.93 46.42 15.66
N HIS A 24 50.77 47.41 15.34
CA HIS A 24 50.53 48.26 14.18
C HIS A 24 50.78 47.42 12.92
N LEU A 25 49.78 46.65 12.52
CA LEU A 25 49.66 46.27 11.12
C LEU A 25 49.11 47.48 10.40
N GLY A 26 50.01 48.21 9.75
CA GLY A 26 49.67 49.03 8.59
C GLY A 26 49.11 48.12 7.50
N GLY A 27 47.83 47.76 7.66
CA GLY A 27 47.03 47.17 6.60
C GLY A 27 46.73 48.28 5.61
N SER A 28 47.39 48.21 4.45
CA SER A 28 46.94 48.85 3.22
C SER A 28 45.41 48.79 3.18
N ARG A 29 44.75 49.95 3.02
CA ARG A 29 43.30 50.07 2.84
C ARG A 29 42.92 49.32 1.56
N THR A 30 42.79 48.00 1.66
CA THR A 30 42.15 47.20 0.63
C THR A 30 40.71 47.65 0.57
N ARG A 31 40.36 48.22 -0.57
CA ARG A 31 39.01 48.46 -1.12
C ARG A 31 37.93 47.80 -0.25
N ARG A 32 37.30 48.61 0.60
CA ARG A 32 36.20 48.21 1.47
C ARG A 32 35.17 47.52 0.58
N ASP A 33 34.86 46.28 0.91
CA ASP A 33 33.97 45.36 0.17
C ASP A 33 32.74 46.11 -0.38
N ASP A 34 32.58 46.14 -1.69
CA ASP A 34 31.52 46.86 -2.44
C ASP A 34 30.13 46.18 -2.27
N ASN A 35 29.98 45.30 -1.28
CA ASN A 35 28.77 44.52 -1.05
C ASN A 35 28.27 44.67 0.38
N CYS A 36 26.97 44.92 0.52
CA CYS A 36 26.32 45.01 1.82
C CYS A 36 26.38 43.67 2.56
N ARG A 37 26.32 43.70 3.89
CA ARG A 37 26.42 42.48 4.70
C ARG A 37 25.22 41.55 4.44
N TYR A 38 25.51 40.37 3.88
CA TYR A 38 24.52 39.34 3.56
C TYR A 38 23.58 39.02 4.75
N ASP A 39 22.29 38.85 4.47
CA ASP A 39 21.17 38.62 5.40
C ASP A 39 20.86 39.71 6.46
N LEU A 40 21.67 40.77 6.55
CA LEU A 40 21.53 41.80 7.58
C LEU A 40 21.35 43.21 7.02
N GLU A 41 21.88 43.45 5.83
CA GLU A 41 21.81 44.72 5.13
C GLU A 41 21.38 44.53 3.68
N TYR A 42 20.73 45.55 3.14
CA TYR A 42 20.29 45.63 1.76
C TYR A 42 20.81 46.87 1.07
N ARG A 43 20.89 46.84 -0.26
CA ARG A 43 21.43 47.96 -1.04
C ARG A 43 20.30 48.91 -1.47
N HIS A 44 20.42 50.18 -1.11
CA HIS A 44 19.57 51.25 -1.61
C HIS A 44 20.43 52.36 -2.22
N GLY A 45 20.45 52.46 -3.55
CA GLY A 45 21.39 53.32 -4.26
C GLY A 45 22.84 52.91 -3.96
N ASN A 46 23.62 53.85 -3.41
CA ASN A 46 25.02 53.62 -2.99
C ASN A 46 25.16 53.39 -1.48
N LEU A 47 24.05 53.16 -0.77
CA LEU A 47 24.03 52.94 0.68
C LEU A 47 23.71 51.47 0.99
N CYS A 48 24.34 50.94 2.03
CA CYS A 48 23.93 49.69 2.65
C CYS A 48 23.05 50.01 3.85
N CYS A 49 21.76 49.70 3.75
CA CYS A 49 20.80 49.93 4.81
C CYS A 49 20.60 48.66 5.63
N VAL A 50 20.38 48.78 6.93
CA VAL A 50 20.06 47.63 7.79
C VAL A 50 18.62 47.18 7.56
N ASN A 51 18.40 45.87 7.46
CA ASN A 51 17.08 45.26 7.28
C ASN A 51 16.12 45.63 8.41
N CYS A 52 14.83 45.75 8.08
CA CYS A 52 13.77 45.80 9.09
C CYS A 52 13.69 44.45 9.81
N PRO A 53 13.47 44.42 11.13
CA PRO A 53 13.39 43.16 11.87
C PRO A 53 12.14 42.34 11.46
N ALA A 54 12.13 41.05 11.78
CA ALA A 54 10.94 40.21 11.68
C ALA A 54 9.74 40.86 12.40
N GLY A 55 8.54 40.69 11.88
CA GLY A 55 7.35 41.37 12.38
C GLY A 55 7.17 42.80 11.91
N THR A 56 8.08 43.30 11.07
CA THR A 56 7.98 44.62 10.47
C THR A 56 8.31 44.58 8.97
N HIS A 57 7.90 45.64 8.27
CA HIS A 57 8.22 45.90 6.87
C HIS A 57 8.78 47.32 6.71
N LEU A 58 9.44 47.59 5.59
CA LEU A 58 10.03 48.87 5.25
C LEU A 58 8.95 49.88 4.82
N LYS A 59 9.00 51.07 5.42
CA LYS A 59 8.15 52.23 5.09
C LYS A 59 8.93 53.32 4.34
N SER A 60 10.20 53.52 4.71
CA SER A 60 11.11 54.41 3.97
C SER A 60 12.55 53.97 4.16
N HIS A 61 13.37 54.09 3.12
CA HIS A 61 14.78 53.69 3.15
C HIS A 61 15.63 54.49 4.13
N CYS A 62 16.81 53.96 4.47
CA CYS A 62 17.79 54.69 5.26
C CYS A 62 18.38 55.87 4.47
N THR A 63 18.84 56.90 5.18
CA THR A 63 19.53 58.05 4.57
C THR A 63 21.05 57.95 4.66
N ARG A 64 21.57 57.00 5.46
CA ARG A 64 23.00 56.79 5.70
C ARG A 64 23.33 55.30 5.75
N SER A 65 24.51 54.94 5.23
CA SER A 65 24.98 53.55 5.22
C SER A 65 25.21 53.04 6.65
N GLY A 66 24.74 51.82 6.94
CA GLY A 66 24.77 51.18 8.25
C GLY A 66 23.58 51.54 9.16
N GLU A 67 22.67 52.43 8.73
CA GLU A 67 21.46 52.76 9.50
C GLU A 67 20.24 51.96 9.02
N LYS A 68 19.28 51.76 9.92
CA LYS A 68 17.98 51.17 9.60
C LYS A 68 17.07 52.23 9.00
N GLY A 69 16.30 51.85 7.97
CA GLY A 69 15.21 52.68 7.47
C GLY A 69 14.07 52.84 8.48
N LYS A 70 12.99 53.51 8.08
CA LYS A 70 11.76 53.52 8.88
C LYS A 70 11.02 52.21 8.67
N CYS A 71 10.90 51.42 9.72
CA CYS A 71 10.14 50.18 9.71
C CYS A 71 8.76 50.38 10.36
N GLN A 72 7.77 49.63 9.89
CA GLN A 72 6.42 49.60 10.43
C GLN A 72 6.03 48.16 10.77
N GLU A 73 5.33 47.97 11.89
CA GLU A 73 4.85 46.66 12.32
C GLU A 73 3.84 46.07 11.32
N CYS A 74 3.82 44.74 11.23
CA CYS A 74 2.83 44.03 10.44
C CYS A 74 1.42 44.20 11.01
N ASP A 75 0.45 44.47 10.14
CA ASP A 75 -0.96 44.50 10.51
C ASP A 75 -1.48 43.11 10.87
N TYR A 76 -2.62 43.05 11.57
CA TYR A 76 -3.27 41.80 11.92
C TYR A 76 -3.53 40.90 10.69
N GLY A 77 -3.16 39.62 10.80
CA GLY A 77 -3.27 38.66 9.70
C GLY A 77 -2.13 38.74 8.68
N THR A 78 -1.04 39.45 9.00
CA THR A 78 0.18 39.51 8.18
C THR A 78 1.44 39.26 9.01
N TYR A 79 2.52 38.81 8.36
CA TYR A 79 3.77 38.46 9.03
C TYR A 79 5.03 38.64 8.17
N THR A 80 6.18 38.71 8.83
CA THR A 80 7.52 38.54 8.22
C THR A 80 8.41 37.73 9.17
N GLU A 81 8.91 36.59 8.72
CA GLU A 81 9.65 35.65 9.60
C GLU A 81 11.10 36.08 9.86
N HIS A 82 11.69 36.84 8.92
CA HIS A 82 13.09 37.24 8.95
C HIS A 82 13.26 38.74 8.74
N GLY A 83 14.49 39.22 8.99
CA GLY A 83 14.85 40.58 8.68
C GLY A 83 14.76 40.84 7.17
N ASN A 84 14.09 41.93 6.76
CA ASN A 84 13.71 42.14 5.37
C ASN A 84 13.75 43.61 4.91
N GLU A 85 13.62 43.80 3.61
CA GLU A 85 13.49 45.10 2.91
C GLU A 85 12.12 45.24 2.22
N LEU A 86 11.13 44.44 2.62
CA LEU A 86 9.83 44.36 1.96
C LEU A 86 9.01 45.61 2.21
N ASN A 87 8.27 46.07 1.21
CA ASN A 87 7.38 47.22 1.35
C ASN A 87 6.08 46.90 2.10
N GLN A 88 5.78 45.62 2.33
CA GLN A 88 4.59 45.13 3.03
C GLN A 88 4.87 43.74 3.63
N CYS A 89 4.11 43.36 4.66
CA CYS A 89 4.18 42.01 5.23
C CYS A 89 3.45 40.97 4.35
N PHE A 90 3.78 39.70 4.54
CA PHE A 90 3.08 38.59 3.87
C PHE A 90 1.73 38.34 4.53
N LYS A 91 0.71 38.01 3.76
CA LYS A 91 -0.58 37.58 4.32
C LYS A 91 -0.40 36.21 4.96
N CYS A 92 -0.98 36.03 6.14
CA CYS A 92 -0.98 34.73 6.80
C CYS A 92 -1.83 33.73 6.03
N THR A 93 -1.36 32.48 6.00
CA THR A 93 -2.07 31.33 5.47
C THR A 93 -3.40 31.14 6.20
N GLN A 94 -4.46 30.87 5.44
CA GLN A 94 -5.76 30.49 5.97
C GLN A 94 -5.94 28.99 5.87
N CYS A 95 -6.17 28.32 7.00
CA CYS A 95 -6.41 26.89 7.01
C CYS A 95 -7.75 26.55 6.36
N ARG A 96 -7.75 25.50 5.55
CA ARG A 96 -8.95 24.99 4.89
C ARG A 96 -9.91 24.35 5.91
N PRO A 97 -11.18 24.12 5.55
CA PRO A 97 -12.15 23.48 6.44
C PRO A 97 -11.77 22.07 6.92
N ASP A 98 -10.98 21.33 6.14
CA ASP A 98 -10.47 19.99 6.47
C ASP A 98 -9.20 20.01 7.34
N GLN A 99 -8.70 21.20 7.65
CA GLN A 99 -7.51 21.45 8.47
C GLN A 99 -7.89 22.08 9.82
N GLU A 100 -6.92 22.06 10.73
CA GLU A 100 -6.94 22.76 12.01
C GLU A 100 -5.69 23.62 12.17
N ILE A 101 -5.82 24.73 12.90
CA ILE A 101 -4.70 25.62 13.22
C ILE A 101 -3.91 24.98 14.37
N VAL A 102 -2.66 24.65 14.11
CA VAL A 102 -1.72 24.14 15.14
C VAL A 102 -0.93 25.29 15.74
N ARG A 103 -0.58 26.28 14.91
CA ARG A 103 0.04 27.53 15.36
C ARG A 103 -0.67 28.71 14.73
N PRO A 104 -1.15 29.67 15.52
CA PRO A 104 -1.79 30.86 14.98
C PRO A 104 -0.77 31.79 14.34
N CYS A 105 -1.23 32.58 13.37
CA CYS A 105 -0.50 33.70 12.80
C CYS A 105 -0.06 34.69 13.90
N THR A 106 1.20 35.12 13.82
CA THR A 106 1.76 36.23 14.60
C THR A 106 2.52 37.17 13.65
N PRO A 107 2.90 38.38 14.06
CA PRO A 107 3.69 39.26 13.18
C PRO A 107 4.98 38.61 12.66
N THR A 108 5.55 37.65 13.39
CA THR A 108 6.82 36.98 13.02
C THR A 108 6.65 35.56 12.51
N GLN A 109 5.43 35.04 12.40
CA GLN A 109 5.20 33.62 12.07
C GLN A 109 3.89 33.43 11.32
N ASP A 110 3.94 32.65 10.24
CA ASP A 110 2.74 32.24 9.52
C ASP A 110 1.83 31.31 10.34
N THR A 111 0.56 31.24 9.97
CA THR A 111 -0.33 30.18 10.44
C THR A 111 0.20 28.81 10.00
N GLN A 112 0.34 27.88 10.94
CA GLN A 112 0.61 26.47 10.61
C GLN A 112 -0.66 25.65 10.67
N CYS A 113 -1.02 25.07 9.52
CA CYS A 113 -2.19 24.22 9.35
C CYS A 113 -1.79 22.74 9.35
N GLN A 114 -2.64 21.90 9.92
CA GLN A 114 -2.50 20.45 9.91
C GLN A 114 -3.82 19.80 9.53
N CYS A 115 -3.77 18.64 8.87
CA CYS A 115 -4.97 17.88 8.59
C CYS A 115 -5.66 17.48 9.90
N ARG A 116 -6.99 17.65 9.96
CA ARG A 116 -7.77 17.22 11.12
C ARG A 116 -7.63 15.73 11.37
N ARG A 117 -7.89 15.31 12.61
CA ARG A 117 -7.90 13.90 13.02
C ARG A 117 -8.64 12.99 12.03
N GLY A 118 -8.03 11.85 11.73
CA GLY A 118 -8.54 10.89 10.75
C GLY A 118 -8.26 11.27 9.30
N ARG A 119 -7.40 12.26 9.05
CA ARG A 119 -6.90 12.63 7.72
C ARG A 119 -5.39 12.88 7.73
N PHE A 120 -4.76 12.73 6.57
CA PHE A 120 -3.33 12.93 6.35
C PHE A 120 -3.03 13.56 4.99
N CYS A 121 -1.84 14.12 4.82
CA CYS A 121 -1.28 14.46 3.51
C CYS A 121 0.22 14.14 3.48
N VAL A 122 0.74 13.70 2.33
CA VAL A 122 2.14 13.27 2.24
C VAL A 122 3.03 14.51 2.06
N PRO A 123 4.16 14.67 2.80
CA PRO A 123 5.02 15.86 2.74
C PRO A 123 5.60 16.16 1.35
N ASP A 124 5.79 15.12 0.54
CA ASP A 124 6.39 15.19 -0.80
C ASP A 124 5.43 15.75 -1.86
N GLN A 125 4.16 15.99 -1.47
CA GLN A 125 3.16 16.67 -2.28
C GLN A 125 2.76 17.94 -1.52
N ALA A 126 2.55 19.05 -2.23
CA ALA A 126 1.87 20.20 -1.63
C ALA A 126 0.58 19.67 -0.98
N CYS A 127 0.41 19.92 0.32
CA CYS A 127 -0.73 19.42 1.11
C CYS A 127 -2.01 20.16 0.69
N GLU A 128 -2.37 20.07 -0.59
CA GLU A 128 -3.52 20.69 -1.23
C GLU A 128 -4.81 20.00 -0.80
N VAL A 129 -4.75 18.71 -0.46
CA VAL A 129 -5.91 17.90 -0.05
C VAL A 129 -5.55 16.99 1.13
N CYS A 130 -6.34 17.03 2.21
CA CYS A 130 -6.22 16.06 3.31
C CYS A 130 -7.00 14.77 2.98
N LYS A 131 -6.27 13.69 2.74
CA LYS A 131 -6.79 12.35 2.44
C LYS A 131 -7.29 11.69 3.72
N LYS A 132 -8.38 10.92 3.65
CA LYS A 132 -8.86 10.15 4.82
C LYS A 132 -7.88 9.03 5.13
N CYS A 133 -7.64 8.79 6.41
CA CYS A 133 -6.83 7.66 6.85
C CYS A 133 -7.48 6.32 6.50
N LEU A 134 -6.65 5.34 6.16
CA LEU A 134 -7.05 3.95 5.97
C LEU A 134 -7.60 3.37 7.29
N ARG A 135 -8.76 2.72 7.23
CA ARG A 135 -9.30 1.97 8.37
C ARG A 135 -9.08 0.49 8.11
N CYS A 136 -8.39 -0.20 9.01
CA CYS A 136 -8.14 -1.63 8.86
C CYS A 136 -9.45 -2.41 8.93
N GLU A 137 -9.59 -3.39 8.04
CA GLU A 137 -10.78 -4.24 7.96
C GLU A 137 -10.75 -5.35 9.01
N GLN A 138 -11.86 -6.08 9.14
CA GLN A 138 -11.95 -7.22 10.05
C GLN A 138 -10.91 -8.29 9.70
N GLY A 139 -10.16 -8.78 10.69
CA GLY A 139 -9.04 -9.71 10.47
C GLY A 139 -7.72 -9.02 10.10
N GLN A 140 -7.66 -7.68 10.16
CA GLN A 140 -6.41 -6.91 10.09
C GLN A 140 -6.14 -6.18 11.40
N GLU A 141 -4.86 -6.04 11.74
CA GLU A 141 -4.36 -5.21 12.82
C GLU A 141 -3.70 -3.94 12.26
N VAL A 142 -3.83 -2.83 12.99
CA VAL A 142 -3.11 -1.59 12.70
C VAL A 142 -1.66 -1.79 13.12
N VAL A 143 -0.73 -1.78 12.17
CA VAL A 143 0.72 -1.82 12.42
C VAL A 143 1.26 -0.43 12.68
N ARG A 144 0.78 0.56 11.93
CA ARG A 144 1.13 1.96 12.12
C ARG A 144 -0.13 2.80 12.16
N ASN A 145 -0.24 3.64 13.19
CA ASN A 145 -1.33 4.59 13.29
C ASN A 145 -1.20 5.69 12.23
N CYS A 146 -2.34 6.17 11.75
CA CYS A 146 -2.38 7.35 10.90
C CYS A 146 -1.91 8.59 11.67
N THR A 147 -1.15 9.44 11.00
CA THR A 147 -0.75 10.77 11.49
C THR A 147 -1.26 11.83 10.52
N SER A 148 -1.07 13.11 10.83
CA SER A 148 -1.43 14.17 9.87
C SER A 148 -0.60 14.15 8.59
N THR A 149 0.55 13.47 8.59
CA THR A 149 1.49 13.45 7.47
C THR A 149 1.67 12.06 6.86
N SER A 150 1.03 11.02 7.42
CA SER A 150 1.22 9.66 6.97
C SER A 150 -0.03 8.81 7.22
N ASP A 151 -0.32 7.91 6.29
CA ASP A 151 -1.47 7.01 6.40
C ASP A 151 -1.23 5.93 7.48
N SER A 152 -2.32 5.31 7.91
CA SER A 152 -2.31 4.08 8.70
C SER A 152 -1.86 2.90 7.85
N GLU A 153 -1.16 1.96 8.47
CA GLU A 153 -0.72 0.72 7.85
C GLU A 153 -1.39 -0.47 8.53
N CYS A 154 -1.93 -1.38 7.73
CA CYS A 154 -2.70 -2.54 8.18
C CYS A 154 -1.98 -3.83 7.80
N LYS A 155 -1.99 -4.82 8.69
CA LYS A 155 -1.47 -6.18 8.44
C LYS A 155 -2.53 -7.22 8.78
N LYS A 156 -2.59 -8.30 8.02
CA LYS A 156 -3.51 -9.40 8.33
C LYS A 156 -3.08 -10.12 9.61
N ILE A 157 -4.03 -10.36 10.51
CA ILE A 157 -3.83 -11.14 11.72
C ILE A 157 -3.66 -12.59 11.27
N GLN A 158 -2.45 -13.14 11.45
CA GLN A 158 -2.24 -14.57 11.27
C GLN A 158 -2.86 -15.28 12.47
N LEU A 159 -4.10 -15.77 12.32
CA LEU A 159 -4.55 -16.86 13.18
C LEU A 159 -3.73 -18.07 12.75
N SER A 160 -2.62 -18.31 13.45
CA SER A 160 -1.96 -19.61 13.42
C SER A 160 -3.07 -20.66 13.64
N PRO A 161 -3.28 -21.61 12.73
CA PRO A 161 -4.05 -22.79 13.09
C PRO A 161 -3.29 -23.36 14.27
N GLY A 162 -3.95 -23.45 15.43
CA GLY A 162 -3.38 -24.10 16.59
C GLY A 162 -2.76 -25.41 16.11
N SER A 163 -1.53 -25.66 16.54
CA SER A 163 -0.85 -26.94 16.39
C SER A 163 -1.68 -28.02 17.10
N SER A 164 -2.75 -28.46 16.46
CA SER A 164 -3.62 -29.53 16.90
C SER A 164 -3.26 -30.75 16.08
N SER A 165 -2.27 -31.50 16.57
CA SER A 165 -2.30 -32.97 16.58
C SER A 165 -0.92 -33.55 16.93
N ALA A 166 -0.59 -33.52 18.21
CA ALA A 166 0.36 -34.48 18.78
C ALA A 166 -0.16 -35.95 18.75
N ASN A 167 -1.10 -36.28 17.85
CA ASN A 167 -1.74 -37.60 17.74
C ASN A 167 -1.60 -38.20 16.33
N ALA A 168 -0.78 -37.63 15.44
CA ALA A 168 -0.48 -38.24 14.13
C ALA A 168 0.31 -39.56 14.26
N ALA A 169 0.94 -39.81 15.41
CA ALA A 169 1.73 -41.02 15.64
C ALA A 169 0.89 -42.30 15.85
N VAL A 170 -0.40 -42.20 16.18
CA VAL A 170 -1.25 -43.37 16.48
C VAL A 170 -2.19 -43.73 15.32
N ILE A 171 -2.64 -42.74 14.54
CA ILE A 171 -3.66 -42.94 13.50
C ILE A 171 -3.09 -43.70 12.29
N VAL A 172 -1.87 -43.40 11.87
CA VAL A 172 -1.24 -44.04 10.70
C VAL A 172 -1.05 -45.56 10.87
N PRO A 173 -0.50 -46.08 11.99
CA PRO A 173 -0.41 -47.53 12.18
C PRO A 173 -1.79 -48.18 12.33
N LEU A 174 -2.78 -47.50 12.92
CA LEU A 174 -4.14 -48.04 13.07
C LEU A 174 -4.84 -48.18 11.72
N VAL A 175 -4.68 -47.20 10.82
CA VAL A 175 -5.22 -47.26 9.46
C VAL A 175 -4.52 -48.37 8.65
N LEU A 176 -3.21 -48.52 8.76
CA LEU A 176 -2.48 -49.60 8.09
C LEU A 176 -2.91 -50.99 8.58
N ILE A 177 -3.13 -51.15 9.90
CA ILE A 177 -3.64 -52.40 10.48
C ILE A 177 -5.07 -52.69 9.99
N LEU A 178 -5.93 -51.67 9.92
CA LEU A 178 -7.30 -51.82 9.41
C LEU A 178 -7.30 -52.17 7.91
N LEU A 179 -6.40 -51.60 7.11
CA LEU A 179 -6.26 -51.93 5.69
C LEU A 179 -5.75 -53.37 5.50
N LEU A 180 -4.77 -53.81 6.29
CA LEU A 180 -4.28 -55.20 6.25
C LEU A 180 -5.37 -56.19 6.69
N ALA A 181 -6.12 -55.87 7.75
CA ALA A 181 -7.26 -56.67 8.18
C ALA A 181 -8.34 -56.73 7.09
N ALA A 182 -8.65 -55.61 6.43
CA ALA A 182 -9.60 -55.56 5.32
C ALA A 182 -9.12 -56.41 4.12
N VAL A 183 -7.83 -56.39 3.77
CA VAL A 183 -7.28 -57.23 2.70
C VAL A 183 -7.37 -58.72 3.05
N ILE A 184 -7.15 -59.10 4.31
CA ILE A 184 -7.30 -60.49 4.76
C ILE A 184 -8.77 -60.91 4.76
N ILE A 185 -9.69 -60.03 5.19
CA ILE A 185 -11.13 -60.27 5.16
C ILE A 185 -11.62 -60.38 3.72
N VAL A 186 -11.21 -59.50 2.82
CA VAL A 186 -11.57 -59.52 1.39
C VAL A 186 -10.95 -60.73 0.69
N GLY A 187 -9.68 -61.05 0.94
CA GLY A 187 -9.01 -62.24 0.40
C GLY A 187 -9.67 -63.54 0.88
N GLY A 188 -10.00 -63.62 2.17
CA GLY A 188 -10.77 -64.71 2.76
C GLY A 188 -12.20 -64.78 2.19
N PHE A 189 -12.85 -63.64 1.98
CA PHE A 189 -14.18 -63.54 1.39
C PHE A 189 -14.20 -63.94 -0.09
N PHE A 190 -13.17 -63.60 -0.88
CA PHE A 190 -13.02 -64.04 -2.27
C PHE A 190 -12.75 -65.55 -2.37
N TRP A 191 -11.97 -66.13 -1.46
CA TRP A 191 -11.78 -67.58 -1.34
C TRP A 191 -13.06 -68.31 -0.90
N TRP A 192 -13.87 -67.68 -0.04
CA TRP A 192 -15.16 -68.21 0.40
C TRP A 192 -16.24 -68.09 -0.68
N LYS A 193 -16.25 -66.98 -1.43
CA LYS A 193 -17.15 -66.70 -2.55
C LYS A 193 -16.91 -67.63 -3.74
N LYS A 194 -15.65 -68.05 -3.98
CA LYS A 194 -15.34 -69.06 -5.01
C LYS A 194 -15.86 -70.46 -4.68
N ARG A 195 -16.29 -70.72 -3.42
CA ARG A 195 -16.72 -72.05 -2.96
C ARG A 195 -18.23 -72.18 -2.67
N ARG A 196 -19.07 -71.16 -2.93
CA ARG A 196 -20.54 -71.25 -2.74
C ARG A 196 -21.32 -70.71 -3.95
N ARG A 197 -21.75 -71.67 -4.79
CA ARG A 197 -22.98 -71.81 -5.62
C ARG A 197 -23.66 -70.55 -6.20
N THR A 198 -23.92 -70.46 -7.52
CA THR A 198 -25.03 -71.11 -8.25
C THR A 198 -26.35 -71.20 -7.48
N THR A 199 -27.15 -70.12 -7.45
CA THR A 199 -28.63 -70.13 -7.59
C THR A 199 -29.14 -68.69 -7.44
N ASP A 200 -29.77 -68.17 -8.50
CA ASP A 200 -30.84 -67.15 -8.41
C ASP A 200 -32.15 -67.87 -7.96
N PRO A 201 -33.24 -67.21 -7.49
CA PRO A 201 -33.68 -65.84 -7.83
C PRO A 201 -34.35 -65.00 -6.68
N GLU A 202 -34.78 -63.79 -7.08
CA GLU A 202 -36.01 -63.05 -6.69
C GLU A 202 -36.03 -62.08 -5.47
N GLY A 203 -36.45 -60.83 -5.76
CA GLY A 203 -37.33 -60.03 -4.89
C GLY A 203 -36.79 -58.73 -4.28
N ASP A 204 -37.20 -57.58 -4.86
CA ASP A 204 -37.86 -56.38 -4.27
C ASP A 204 -37.43 -55.86 -2.85
N LEU A 205 -37.45 -54.57 -2.48
CA LEU A 205 -37.91 -53.29 -3.03
C LEU A 205 -37.60 -52.16 -2.00
N HIS A 206 -37.53 -50.90 -2.47
CA HIS A 206 -37.66 -49.59 -1.76
C HIS A 206 -36.61 -49.21 -0.69
N GLU A 207 -36.32 -47.94 -0.39
CA GLU A 207 -36.45 -46.60 -0.99
C GLU A 207 -35.83 -45.65 0.05
N GLY A 208 -35.24 -44.52 -0.36
CA GLY A 208 -34.68 -43.56 0.61
C GLY A 208 -34.08 -42.31 0.00
N THR A 209 -34.90 -41.54 -0.71
CA THR A 209 -34.69 -40.18 -1.22
C THR A 209 -34.23 -39.18 -0.15
N LYS A 210 -33.30 -38.27 -0.48
CA LYS A 210 -33.38 -36.78 -0.37
C LYS A 210 -32.32 -36.15 -1.29
N ALA A 211 -32.73 -35.60 -2.45
CA ALA A 211 -32.98 -34.17 -2.71
C ALA A 211 -31.72 -33.29 -2.55
N GLY A 212 -31.21 -32.56 -3.55
CA GLY A 212 -31.73 -32.17 -4.84
C GLY A 212 -31.37 -30.71 -5.11
N GLN A 213 -30.32 -30.48 -5.90
CA GLN A 213 -30.17 -29.34 -6.81
C GLN A 213 -29.44 -29.88 -8.04
N THR A 214 -30.21 -30.13 -9.10
CA THR A 214 -29.71 -30.54 -10.41
C THR A 214 -29.13 -29.28 -11.07
N GLU A 215 -27.85 -29.00 -10.84
CA GLU A 215 -27.12 -28.09 -11.72
C GLU A 215 -26.86 -28.83 -13.03
N GLU A 216 -27.41 -28.35 -14.14
CA GLU A 216 -27.09 -28.92 -15.45
C GLU A 216 -25.57 -28.91 -15.67
N PRO A 217 -24.97 -30.05 -16.05
CA PRO A 217 -23.57 -30.11 -16.41
C PRO A 217 -23.29 -29.13 -17.54
N PHE A 218 -22.27 -28.29 -17.40
CA PHE A 218 -21.88 -27.37 -18.47
C PHE A 218 -21.56 -28.19 -19.72
N PRO A 219 -22.19 -27.90 -20.89
CA PRO A 219 -22.04 -28.72 -22.08
C PRO A 219 -20.60 -28.69 -22.56
N LYS A 220 -20.06 -29.86 -22.96
CA LYS A 220 -18.69 -29.98 -23.44
C LYS A 220 -18.53 -29.29 -24.78
N LEU A 221 -17.55 -28.39 -24.89
CA LEU A 221 -17.30 -27.62 -26.12
C LEU A 221 -16.17 -28.24 -26.93
N VAL A 222 -16.27 -28.17 -28.26
CA VAL A 222 -15.23 -28.62 -29.18
C VAL A 222 -14.72 -27.42 -30.00
N PRO A 223 -13.41 -27.11 -29.96
CA PRO A 223 -12.84 -26.02 -30.74
C PRO A 223 -12.85 -26.35 -32.23
N LEU A 224 -13.21 -25.38 -33.08
CA LEU A 224 -13.25 -25.55 -34.54
C LEU A 224 -11.89 -25.32 -35.21
N LYS A 225 -11.02 -24.48 -34.61
CA LYS A 225 -9.70 -24.11 -35.12
C LYS A 225 -8.58 -24.28 -34.06
N GLY A 226 -8.67 -25.31 -33.22
CA GLY A 226 -7.67 -25.59 -32.18
C GLY A 226 -7.44 -24.40 -31.23
N GLU A 227 -6.17 -24.12 -30.90
CA GLU A 227 -5.76 -23.03 -30.00
C GLU A 227 -6.19 -21.64 -30.49
N GLU A 228 -6.30 -21.40 -31.80
CA GLU A 228 -6.76 -20.12 -32.35
C GLU A 228 -8.20 -19.80 -31.91
N SER A 229 -9.04 -20.84 -31.74
CA SER A 229 -10.42 -20.66 -31.24
C SER A 229 -10.43 -20.18 -29.80
N LEU A 230 -9.50 -20.68 -28.98
CA LEU A 230 -9.36 -20.27 -27.58
C LEU A 230 -8.92 -18.81 -27.48
N ARG A 231 -7.89 -18.43 -28.24
CA ARG A 231 -7.33 -17.06 -28.24
C ARG A 231 -8.37 -16.01 -28.66
N LYS A 232 -9.22 -16.33 -29.64
CA LYS A 232 -10.33 -15.45 -30.04
C LYS A 232 -11.38 -15.25 -28.95
N CYS A 233 -11.50 -16.18 -28.01
CA CYS A 233 -12.44 -16.04 -26.91
C CYS A 233 -11.95 -15.09 -25.80
N PHE A 234 -10.69 -14.64 -25.82
CA PHE A 234 -10.12 -13.80 -24.75
C PHE A 234 -10.85 -12.46 -24.61
N GLU A 235 -11.31 -11.89 -25.73
CA GLU A 235 -12.10 -10.65 -25.73
C GLU A 235 -13.41 -10.78 -24.93
N TYR A 236 -13.97 -12.00 -24.79
CA TYR A 236 -15.20 -12.23 -24.04
C TYR A 236 -15.00 -12.20 -22.51
N PHE A 237 -13.75 -12.30 -22.04
CA PHE A 237 -13.42 -12.26 -20.62
C PHE A 237 -13.21 -10.83 -20.08
N GLU A 238 -13.28 -9.82 -20.95
CA GLU A 238 -13.30 -8.41 -20.55
C GLU A 238 -14.56 -8.08 -19.72
N GLU A 239 -15.62 -8.87 -19.81
CA GLU A 239 -16.85 -8.66 -19.04
C GLU A 239 -16.81 -9.28 -17.63
N ILE A 240 -15.69 -9.88 -17.22
CA ILE A 240 -15.54 -10.33 -15.83
C ILE A 240 -15.64 -9.11 -14.91
N GLU A 241 -16.50 -9.18 -13.88
CA GLU A 241 -16.58 -8.12 -12.88
C GLU A 241 -15.20 -7.86 -12.23
N PHE A 242 -14.81 -6.58 -12.13
CA PHE A 242 -13.50 -6.14 -11.62
C PHE A 242 -13.09 -6.79 -10.28
N ASN A 243 -14.05 -7.11 -9.42
CA ASN A 243 -13.81 -7.72 -8.11
C ASN A 243 -13.38 -9.20 -8.18
N TYR A 244 -13.60 -9.89 -9.30
CA TYR A 244 -13.38 -11.34 -9.44
C TYR A 244 -12.15 -11.68 -10.27
N GLN A 245 -11.61 -10.75 -11.07
CA GLN A 245 -10.46 -10.97 -11.96
C GLN A 245 -9.25 -11.60 -11.22
N LYS A 246 -8.82 -11.02 -10.10
CA LYS A 246 -7.67 -11.54 -9.33
C LYS A 246 -7.94 -12.93 -8.76
N ARG A 247 -9.20 -13.26 -8.45
CA ARG A 247 -9.59 -14.58 -7.95
C ARG A 247 -9.65 -15.61 -9.08
N PHE A 248 -10.12 -15.19 -10.25
CA PHE A 248 -10.13 -15.98 -11.49
C PHE A 248 -8.73 -16.45 -11.88
N PHE A 249 -7.77 -15.54 -12.01
CA PHE A 249 -6.41 -15.93 -12.39
C PHE A 249 -5.68 -16.76 -11.31
N ARG A 250 -5.99 -16.55 -10.02
CA ARG A 250 -5.50 -17.43 -8.94
C ARG A 250 -6.08 -18.84 -9.05
N HIS A 251 -7.34 -18.97 -9.43
CA HIS A 251 -7.98 -20.27 -9.66
C HIS A 251 -7.39 -20.99 -10.87
N LEU A 252 -7.02 -20.23 -11.90
CA LEU A 252 -6.16 -20.67 -13.00
C LEU A 252 -4.70 -20.84 -12.59
N GLY A 253 -4.35 -20.93 -11.29
CA GLY A 253 -3.01 -21.18 -10.79
C GLY A 253 -1.95 -20.10 -11.07
N ILE A 254 -2.34 -18.92 -11.57
CA ILE A 254 -1.39 -17.81 -11.81
C ILE A 254 -1.02 -17.20 -10.45
N ASN A 255 0.29 -17.05 -10.20
CA ASN A 255 0.79 -16.55 -8.94
C ASN A 255 0.50 -15.04 -8.80
N ASP A 256 0.21 -14.61 -7.57
CA ASP A 256 -0.02 -13.22 -7.19
C ASP A 256 1.09 -12.26 -7.64
N ASN A 257 2.35 -12.70 -7.71
CA ASN A 257 3.45 -11.86 -8.21
C ASN A 257 3.28 -11.50 -9.70
N VAL A 258 2.85 -12.46 -10.52
CA VAL A 258 2.56 -12.27 -11.94
C VAL A 258 1.29 -11.45 -12.13
N ILE A 259 0.24 -11.72 -11.34
CA ILE A 259 -1.00 -10.94 -11.39
C ILE A 259 -0.71 -9.46 -11.07
N LYS A 260 0.09 -9.20 -10.03
CA LYS A 260 0.45 -7.83 -9.62
C LYS A 260 1.38 -7.14 -10.62
N SER A 261 2.27 -7.86 -11.29
CA SER A 261 3.18 -7.22 -12.26
C SER A 261 2.43 -6.63 -13.47
N LYS A 262 1.20 -7.08 -13.73
CA LYS A 262 0.32 -6.57 -14.79
C LYS A 262 -0.69 -5.51 -14.30
N ASP A 263 -0.71 -5.15 -13.01
CA ASP A 263 -1.61 -4.13 -12.45
C ASP A 263 -1.50 -2.72 -13.10
N PRO A 264 -0.35 -2.29 -13.65
CA PRO A 264 -0.25 -1.02 -14.36
C PRO A 264 -0.95 -0.97 -15.73
N LEU A 265 -1.24 -2.13 -16.33
CA LEU A 265 -1.84 -2.18 -17.67
C LEU A 265 -3.33 -1.78 -17.66
N PRO A 266 -3.84 -1.23 -18.77
CA PRO A 266 -5.28 -1.11 -19.01
C PRO A 266 -6.00 -2.43 -18.73
N TYR A 267 -7.28 -2.33 -18.35
CA TYR A 267 -8.02 -3.49 -17.86
C TYR A 267 -8.13 -4.61 -18.91
N GLU A 268 -8.46 -4.26 -20.15
CA GLU A 268 -8.54 -5.18 -21.30
C GLU A 268 -7.19 -5.87 -21.53
N ASP A 269 -6.12 -5.09 -21.72
CA ASP A 269 -4.75 -5.60 -21.92
C ASP A 269 -4.30 -6.54 -20.80
N ARG A 270 -4.69 -6.25 -19.54
CA ARG A 270 -4.35 -7.09 -18.39
C ARG A 270 -5.00 -8.47 -18.46
N ILE A 271 -6.27 -8.54 -18.88
CA ILE A 271 -7.00 -9.81 -19.03
C ILE A 271 -6.31 -10.67 -20.10
N HIS A 272 -6.05 -10.08 -21.28
CA HIS A 272 -5.40 -10.75 -22.40
C HIS A 272 -4.00 -11.25 -22.03
N GLU A 273 -3.17 -10.42 -21.39
CA GLU A 273 -1.82 -10.78 -20.97
C GLU A 273 -1.81 -11.95 -19.97
N LEU A 274 -2.71 -11.95 -18.99
CA LEU A 274 -2.77 -13.03 -17.99
C LEU A 274 -3.33 -14.33 -18.58
N LEU A 275 -4.27 -14.25 -19.52
CA LEU A 275 -4.74 -15.42 -20.27
C LEU A 275 -3.65 -16.00 -21.18
N ASN A 276 -2.83 -15.15 -21.80
CA ASN A 276 -1.66 -15.58 -22.56
C ASN A 276 -0.67 -16.35 -21.68
N ILE A 277 -0.32 -15.81 -20.51
CA ILE A 277 0.57 -16.48 -19.55
C ILE A 277 -0.01 -17.82 -19.09
N TRP A 278 -1.33 -17.89 -18.89
CA TRP A 278 -2.01 -19.14 -18.55
C TRP A 278 -1.88 -20.17 -19.68
N VAL A 279 -2.16 -19.79 -20.94
CA VAL A 279 -2.00 -20.67 -22.11
C VAL A 279 -0.55 -21.13 -22.28
N GLU A 280 0.43 -20.25 -22.10
CA GLU A 280 1.85 -20.62 -22.17
C GLU A 280 2.23 -21.66 -21.11
N ARG A 281 1.60 -21.62 -19.95
CA ARG A 281 1.85 -22.57 -18.86
C ARG A 281 1.16 -23.92 -19.07
N GLU A 282 -0.12 -23.93 -19.45
CA GLU A 282 -0.87 -25.16 -19.70
C GLU A 282 -0.46 -25.84 -21.02
N GLY A 283 -0.03 -25.05 -22.00
CA GLY A 283 0.39 -25.54 -23.30
C GLY A 283 -0.77 -26.14 -24.10
N ARG A 284 -0.61 -27.40 -24.52
CA ARG A 284 -1.56 -28.06 -25.44
C ARG A 284 -2.90 -28.45 -24.79
N ASP A 285 -2.93 -28.54 -23.46
CA ASP A 285 -4.12 -28.94 -22.72
C ASP A 285 -5.02 -27.73 -22.36
N ALA A 286 -4.60 -26.50 -22.68
CA ALA A 286 -5.38 -25.30 -22.45
C ALA A 286 -6.71 -25.35 -23.22
N ALA A 287 -7.83 -25.42 -22.50
CA ALA A 287 -9.17 -25.44 -23.09
C ALA A 287 -10.07 -24.31 -22.57
N LEU A 288 -11.03 -23.89 -23.40
CA LEU A 288 -12.05 -22.94 -22.96
C LEU A 288 -12.87 -23.49 -21.79
N ASP A 289 -13.06 -24.82 -21.74
CA ASP A 289 -13.74 -25.52 -20.66
C ASP A 289 -13.08 -25.27 -19.29
N ASP A 290 -11.75 -25.09 -19.23
CA ASP A 290 -11.03 -24.79 -17.99
C ASP A 290 -11.34 -23.38 -17.49
N LEU A 291 -11.39 -22.41 -18.42
CA LEU A 291 -11.75 -21.02 -18.12
C LEU A 291 -13.21 -20.94 -17.66
N LEU A 292 -14.12 -21.66 -18.32
CA LEU A 292 -15.52 -21.73 -17.95
C LEU A 292 -15.72 -22.40 -16.58
N LYS A 293 -15.01 -23.50 -16.32
CA LYS A 293 -15.00 -24.15 -15.01
C LYS A 293 -14.48 -23.23 -13.91
N ALA A 294 -13.43 -22.46 -14.18
CA ALA A 294 -12.93 -21.46 -13.25
C ALA A 294 -13.97 -20.36 -12.94
N LEU A 295 -14.77 -19.94 -13.92
CA LEU A 295 -15.89 -19.02 -13.68
C LEU A 295 -16.98 -19.68 -12.82
N LEU A 296 -17.34 -20.93 -13.10
CA LEU A 296 -18.35 -21.66 -12.34
C LEU A 296 -17.93 -21.85 -10.87
N ASP A 297 -16.68 -22.26 -10.62
CA ASP A 297 -16.11 -22.42 -9.27
C ASP A 297 -16.08 -21.10 -8.47
N LEU A 298 -16.15 -19.96 -9.17
CA LEU A 298 -16.23 -18.62 -8.61
C LEU A 298 -17.65 -18.05 -8.53
N ASN A 299 -18.66 -18.89 -8.75
CA ASN A 299 -20.08 -18.52 -8.82
C ASN A 299 -20.38 -17.47 -9.91
N GLN A 300 -19.57 -17.40 -10.96
CA GLN A 300 -19.76 -16.51 -12.12
C GLN A 300 -20.49 -17.23 -13.26
N ARG A 301 -21.57 -17.95 -12.93
CA ARG A 301 -22.34 -18.77 -13.90
C ARG A 301 -22.87 -17.94 -15.07
N ARG A 302 -23.39 -16.73 -14.81
CA ARG A 302 -23.89 -15.83 -15.87
C ARG A 302 -22.79 -15.47 -16.87
N THR A 303 -21.60 -15.11 -16.38
CA THR A 303 -20.44 -14.78 -17.22
C THR A 303 -19.98 -16.00 -18.02
N ALA A 304 -19.94 -17.18 -17.41
CA ALA A 304 -19.61 -18.42 -18.11
C ALA A 304 -20.59 -18.71 -19.26
N GLU A 305 -21.89 -18.57 -19.01
CA GLU A 305 -22.94 -18.72 -20.03
C GLU A 305 -22.76 -17.71 -21.18
N THR A 306 -22.55 -16.42 -20.87
CA THR A 306 -22.30 -15.38 -21.88
C THR A 306 -21.07 -15.69 -22.75
N VAL A 307 -19.96 -16.10 -22.13
CA VAL A 307 -18.72 -16.45 -22.85
C VAL A 307 -18.95 -17.66 -23.76
N LYS A 308 -19.63 -18.70 -23.25
CA LYS A 308 -20.00 -19.89 -24.03
C LYS A 308 -20.86 -19.51 -25.24
N GLU A 309 -21.92 -18.73 -25.03
CA GLU A 309 -22.84 -18.32 -26.09
C GLU A 309 -22.10 -17.52 -27.17
N LYS A 310 -21.25 -16.56 -26.79
CA LYS A 310 -20.43 -15.80 -27.75
C LYS A 310 -19.46 -16.69 -28.53
N ALA A 311 -18.81 -17.64 -27.85
CA ALA A 311 -17.89 -18.58 -28.48
C ALA A 311 -18.57 -19.48 -29.54
N ILE A 312 -19.82 -19.90 -29.30
CA ILE A 312 -20.62 -20.68 -30.24
C ILE A 312 -21.16 -19.80 -31.36
N HIS A 313 -21.77 -18.66 -31.02
CA HIS A 313 -22.37 -17.73 -31.97
C HIS A 313 -21.35 -17.21 -33.00
N ASN A 314 -20.13 -16.91 -32.57
CA ASN A 314 -19.05 -16.43 -33.44
C ASN A 314 -18.28 -17.56 -34.14
N GLY A 315 -18.74 -18.80 -34.02
CA GLY A 315 -18.18 -19.94 -34.75
C GLY A 315 -16.76 -20.32 -34.32
N HIS A 316 -16.42 -20.15 -33.04
CA HIS A 316 -15.15 -20.62 -32.48
C HIS A 316 -15.29 -22.02 -31.88
N TYR A 317 -16.46 -22.32 -31.32
CA TYR A 317 -16.76 -23.58 -30.68
C TYR A 317 -18.10 -24.15 -31.16
N ARG A 318 -18.27 -25.45 -31.01
CA ARG A 318 -19.56 -26.15 -31.15
C ARG A 318 -19.84 -26.99 -29.92
N VAL A 319 -21.11 -27.22 -29.63
CA VAL A 319 -21.53 -28.15 -28.57
C VAL A 319 -21.25 -29.58 -29.03
N CYS A 320 -20.70 -30.39 -28.15
CA CYS A 320 -20.61 -31.83 -28.37
C CYS A 320 -22.00 -32.43 -28.16
N GLU A 321 -22.76 -32.65 -29.23
CA GLU A 321 -23.99 -33.43 -29.16
C GLU A 321 -23.66 -34.89 -28.86
N SER A 322 -24.25 -35.43 -27.80
CA SER A 322 -24.19 -36.86 -27.48
C SER A 322 -25.00 -37.64 -28.51
N LEU A 323 -24.33 -38.52 -29.26
CA LEU A 323 -24.95 -39.62 -30.01
C LEU A 323 -25.26 -40.78 -29.07
#